data_AF-A0A3L6E1N6-F1
#
_entry.id   AF-A0A3L6E1N6-F1
#
_cell.length_a   1.000
_cell.length_b   1.000
_cell.length_c   1.000
_cell.angle_alpha   90.00
_cell.angle_beta   90.00
_cell.angle_gamma   90.00
#
_symmetry.space_group_name_H-M   'P 1'
#
loop_
_entity.id
_entity.type
_entity.pdbx_description
1 polymer ?
#
loop_
_entity_poly.entity_id
_entity_poly.type
_entity_poly.pdbx_seq_one_letter_code
_entity_poly.pdbx_strand_id
1 'polypeptide(L)' 'MDIFYVAAWEIWKQRNGKIFRGDTHFNNWKGELYRSVRLNLLRMNEDTNLVVNYWLSYL' A
#
# COMPACT_ATOMS: atom_id res chain seq x y z
N MET A 1 5.18 10.48 -6.20
CA MET A 1 4.01 11.08 -5.53
C MET A 1 2.90 10.06 -5.31
N ASP A 2 2.51 9.26 -6.34
CA ASP A 2 1.34 8.36 -6.27
C ASP A 2 1.41 7.25 -5.20
N ILE A 3 2.60 6.69 -4.94
CA ILE A 3 2.75 5.62 -3.94
C ILE A 3 2.54 6.12 -2.52
N PHE A 4 2.95 7.36 -2.21
CA PHE A 4 2.66 7.98 -0.92
C PHE A 4 1.16 8.23 -0.74
N TYR A 5 0.44 8.59 -1.81
CA TYR A 5 -1.02 8.68 -1.78
C TYR A 5 -1.68 7.33 -1.57
N VAL A 6 -1.17 6.26 -2.20
CA VAL A 6 -1.65 4.89 -1.95
C VAL A 6 -1.41 4.47 -0.50
N ALA A 7 -0.21 4.74 0.05
CA ALA A 7 0.09 4.45 1.45
C ALA A 7 -0.83 5.21 2.41
N ALA A 8 -1.00 6.51 2.23
CA ALA A 8 -1.91 7.33 3.01
C ALA A 8 -3.37 6.87 2.88
N TRP A 9 -3.79 6.44 1.68
CA TRP A 9 -5.12 5.87 1.43
C TRP A 9 -5.35 4.57 2.20
N GLU A 10 -4.36 3.66 2.22
CA GLU A 10 -4.47 2.43 3.00
C GLU A 10 -4.49 2.69 4.51
N ILE A 11 -3.73 3.68 5.00
CA ILE A 11 -3.79 4.12 6.41
C ILE A 11 -5.18 4.66 6.74
N TRP A 12 -5.74 5.50 5.86
CA TRP A 12 -7.09 6.04 6.02
C TRP A 12 -8.13 4.91 6.06
N LYS A 13 -8.04 3.92 5.16
CA LYS A 13 -8.94 2.76 5.15
C LYS A 13 -8.82 1.91 6.40
N GLN A 14 -7.62 1.71 6.95
CA GLN A 14 -7.44 0.99 8.21
C GLN A 14 -8.07 1.75 9.37
N ARG A 15 -7.83 3.06 9.49
CA ARG A 15 -8.46 3.89 10.53
C ARG A 15 -9.98 3.83 10.48
N ASN A 16 -10.58 3.87 9.29
CA ASN A 16 -12.03 3.70 9.12
C ASN A 16 -12.45 2.24 9.35
N GLY A 17 -11.63 1.28 8.94
CA GLY A 17 -11.81 -0.15 9.21
C GLY A 17 -11.93 -0.45 10.70
N LYS A 18 -11.19 0.25 11.57
CA LYS A 18 -11.35 0.15 13.03
C LYS A 18 -12.77 0.50 13.48
N ILE A 19 -13.38 1.52 12.87
CA ILE A 19 -14.75 1.95 13.17
C ILE A 19 -15.76 0.87 12.77
N PHE A 20 -15.52 0.17 11.65
CA PHE A 20 -16.47 -0.80 11.10
C PHE A 20 -16.20 -2.27 11.45
N ARG A 21 -14.97 -2.63 11.84
CA ARG A 21 -14.51 -4.04 12.00
C ARG A 21 -13.84 -4.30 13.35
N GLY A 22 -13.72 -3.30 14.22
CA GLY A 22 -13.26 -3.44 15.60
C GLY A 22 -11.75 -3.56 15.78
N ASP A 23 -11.02 -4.22 14.86
CA ASP A 23 -9.59 -4.44 15.00
C ASP A 23 -8.77 -4.09 13.74
N THR A 24 -7.57 -3.53 13.96
CA THR A 24 -6.65 -3.10 12.91
C THR A 24 -5.23 -3.48 13.29
N HIS A 25 -4.54 -4.21 12.40
CA HIS A 25 -3.16 -4.61 12.61
C HIS A 25 -2.27 -4.06 11.51
N PHE A 26 -1.03 -3.73 11.88
CA PHE A 26 -0.01 -3.29 10.94
C PHE A 26 0.20 -4.28 9.78
N ASN A 27 0.15 -5.59 10.05
CA ASN A 27 0.28 -6.62 9.01
C ASN A 27 -0.88 -6.59 8.00
N ASN A 28 -2.11 -6.29 8.46
CA ASN A 28 -3.26 -6.15 7.57
C ASN A 28 -3.12 -4.89 6.70
N TRP A 29 -2.66 -3.77 7.29
CA TRP A 29 -2.35 -2.55 6.54
C TRP A 29 -1.27 -2.81 5.48
N LYS A 30 -0.18 -3.45 5.88
CA LYS A 30 0.95 -3.78 5.02
C LYS A 30 0.48 -4.65 3.85
N GLY A 31 -0.30 -5.70 4.10
CA GLY A 31 -0.87 -6.55 3.06
C GLY A 31 -1.73 -5.79 2.04
N GLU A 32 -2.61 -4.92 2.51
CA GLU A 32 -3.43 -4.08 1.61
C GLU A 32 -2.58 -3.06 0.82
N LEU A 33 -1.53 -2.52 1.44
CA LEU A 33 -0.56 -1.66 0.76
C LEU A 33 0.16 -2.38 -0.37
N TYR A 34 0.68 -3.58 -0.13
CA TYR A 34 1.30 -4.38 -1.20
C TYR A 34 0.33 -4.63 -2.34
N ARG A 35 -0.92 -4.99 -2.02
CA ARG A 35 -1.94 -5.26 -3.03
C ARG A 35 -2.21 -4.03 -3.89
N SER A 36 -2.44 -2.88 -3.26
CA SER A 36 -2.72 -1.62 -3.95
C SER A 36 -1.53 -1.11 -4.75
N VAL A 37 -0.31 -1.18 -4.21
CA VAL A 37 0.90 -0.77 -4.94
C VAL A 37 1.13 -1.68 -6.15
N ARG A 38 1.00 -3.00 -5.99
CA ARG A 38 1.18 -3.95 -7.10
C ARG A 38 0.20 -3.71 -8.25
N LEU A 39 -1.05 -3.33 -7.96
CA LEU A 39 -2.02 -2.95 -8.99
C LEU A 39 -1.63 -1.64 -9.70
N ASN A 40 -1.06 -0.68 -8.98
CA ASN A 40 -0.57 0.57 -9.58
C ASN A 40 0.69 0.34 -10.42
N LEU A 41 1.56 -0.58 -10.01
CA LEU A 41 2.78 -0.95 -10.73
C LEU A 41 2.52 -1.49 -12.13
N LEU A 42 1.39 -2.17 -12.35
CA LEU A 42 0.98 -2.65 -13.69
C LEU A 42 0.75 -1.50 -14.69
N ARG A 43 0.62 -0.26 -14.23
CA ARG A 43 0.39 0.94 -15.05
C ARG A 43 1.64 1.81 -15.18
N MET A 44 2.73 1.42 -14.53
CA MET A 44 3.98 2.17 -14.50
C MET A 44 5.00 1.57 -15.47
N ASN A 45 5.96 2.39 -15.90
CA ASN A 45 7.10 1.91 -16.69
C ASN A 45 8.02 1.00 -15.86
N GLU A 46 8.86 0.25 -16.55
CA GLU A 46 9.71 -0.79 -15.96
C GLU A 46 10.71 -0.24 -14.93
N ASP A 47 11.33 0.91 -15.21
CA ASP A 47 12.27 1.57 -14.29
C ASP A 47 11.61 1.93 -12.94
N THR A 48 10.40 2.50 -13.00
CA THR A 48 9.62 2.82 -11.80
C THR A 48 9.23 1.55 -11.06
N ASN A 49 8.87 0.50 -11.80
CA ASN A 49 8.52 -0.79 -11.24
C ASN A 49 9.68 -1.42 -10.46
N LEU A 50 10.90 -1.36 -10.99
CA LEU A 50 12.11 -1.85 -10.33
C LEU A 50 12.40 -1.11 -9.02
N VAL A 51 12.39 0.22 -9.05
CA VAL A 51 12.66 1.06 -7.86
C VAL A 51 11.66 0.78 -6.74
N VAL A 52 10.39 0.64 -7.10
CA VAL A 52 9.31 0.45 -6.12
C VAL A 52 9.31 -0.96 -5.55
N ASN A 53 9.56 -1.99 -6.36
CA ASN A 53 9.72 -3.36 -5.86
C ASN A 53 10.93 -3.47 -4.93
N TYR A 54 12.03 -2.79 -5.25
CA TYR A 54 13.19 -2.70 -4.37
C TYR A 54 12.80 -2.07 -3.03
N TRP A 55 12.13 -0.92 -3.03
CA TRP A 55 11.65 -0.28 -1.80
C TRP A 55 10.70 -1.17 -0.99
N LEU A 56 9.76 -1.83 -1.65
CA LEU A 56 8.82 -2.77 -1.02
C LEU A 56 9.53 -3.97 -0.36
N SER A 57 10.73 -4.35 -0.78
CA SER A 57 11.47 -5.44 -0.13
C SER A 57 11.98 -5.10 1.29
N TYR A 58 12.04 -3.81 1.63
CA TYR A 58 12.49 -3.32 2.95
C TYR A 58 11.35 -2.95 3.89
N LEU A 59 10.11 -2.97 3.40
CA LEU A 59 8.91 -2.70 4.19
C LEU A 59 8.54 -3.92 5.02
#